data_AF-A0A1Y5EBP1-F1
#
_entry.id   AF-A0A1Y5EBP1-F1
#
_cell.length_a   1.000
_cell.length_b   1.000
_cell.length_c   1.000
_cell.angle_alpha   90.00
_cell.angle_beta   90.00
_cell.angle_gamma   90.00
#
_symmetry.space_group_name_H-M   'P 1'
#
loop_
_entity.id
_entity.type
_entity.pdbx_description
1 polymer ?
#
loop_
_entity_poly.entity_id
_entity_poly.type
_entity_poly.pdbx_seq_one_letter_code
_entity_poly.pdbx_strand_id
1 'polypeptide(L)'
;MVGQASAQIMEDGRRLHLQHGPIDIMAEAFGAEDEVQAAYHQGAQFFETVLQSLVIDLDFLRKPVDGKILPELGLISQQMWHAAYRVSEGRFVTPMAAVAGAVADAVLASMAKGRDLQKLYVNNGGDIALYLNDNARFVGGVVNNQDAPDIDACFELTSADNVGGIATSGWRGRSLSPGIADAVTVLAKTSALADVAATIIAGDVWVENTAIKQEPAKTIRDDTDLGDMPVTIFVGNLDEKSRSNALENGLKTATSLYQSGLIDGAYLALQGDVRSLSSMTKYIQREVA
;
A
#
# COMPACT_ATOMS: atom_id res chain seq x y z
N MET A 1 11.15 -11.24 -22.22
CA MET A 1 9.84 -11.91 -22.23
C MET A 1 9.28 -11.78 -20.85
N VAL A 2 8.20 -11.02 -20.69
CA VAL A 2 7.43 -11.06 -19.45
C VAL A 2 6.81 -12.46 -19.39
N GLY A 3 7.00 -13.18 -18.28
CA GLY A 3 6.46 -14.55 -18.14
C GLY A 3 4.95 -14.58 -18.29
N GLN A 4 4.36 -15.77 -18.45
CA GLN A 4 2.90 -15.90 -18.43
C GLN A 4 2.38 -15.66 -17.02
N ALA A 5 1.17 -15.07 -16.91
CA ALA A 5 0.47 -15.01 -15.63
C ALA A 5 0.18 -16.43 -15.12
N SER A 6 0.37 -16.65 -13.83
CA SER A 6 0.01 -17.91 -13.15
C SER A 6 -1.06 -17.66 -12.10
N ALA A 7 -2.01 -18.58 -12.00
CA ALA A 7 -3.03 -18.62 -10.96
C ALA A 7 -3.07 -20.01 -10.33
N GLN A 8 -2.91 -20.09 -9.01
CA GLN A 8 -2.85 -21.36 -8.27
C GLN A 8 -3.55 -21.24 -6.93
N ILE A 9 -4.22 -22.30 -6.49
CA ILE A 9 -4.68 -22.41 -5.10
C ILE A 9 -3.48 -22.81 -4.24
N MET A 10 -3.27 -22.09 -3.14
CA MET A 10 -2.21 -22.39 -2.18
C MET A 10 -2.42 -23.75 -1.50
N GLU A 11 -1.37 -24.27 -0.88
CA GLU A 11 -1.38 -25.58 -0.20
C GLU A 11 -2.43 -25.69 0.91
N ASP A 12 -2.89 -24.56 1.45
CA ASP A 12 -3.96 -24.53 2.46
C ASP A 12 -5.37 -24.71 1.88
N GLY A 13 -5.50 -24.79 0.55
CA GLY A 13 -6.77 -24.98 -0.15
C GLY A 13 -7.73 -23.80 -0.09
N ARG A 14 -7.34 -22.67 0.50
CA ARG A 14 -8.21 -21.50 0.72
C ARG A 14 -7.79 -20.29 -0.07
N ARG A 15 -6.48 -20.00 -0.10
CA ARG A 15 -5.95 -18.77 -0.72
C ARG A 15 -5.64 -18.97 -2.20
N LEU A 16 -5.97 -17.97 -3.00
CA LEU A 16 -5.58 -17.86 -4.40
C LEU A 16 -4.26 -17.08 -4.49
N HIS A 17 -3.25 -17.68 -5.13
CA HIS A 17 -1.98 -17.07 -5.51
C HIS A 17 -2.04 -16.66 -6.98
N LEU A 18 -1.76 -15.40 -7.27
CA LEU A 18 -1.68 -14.85 -8.64
C LEU A 18 -0.31 -14.19 -8.82
N GLN A 19 0.43 -14.56 -9.86
CA GLN A 19 1.75 -14.00 -10.15
C GLN A 19 1.95 -13.69 -11.63
N HIS A 20 2.47 -12.50 -11.93
CA HIS A 20 2.82 -12.08 -13.28
C HIS A 20 3.90 -10.99 -13.21
N GLY A 21 5.13 -11.34 -13.62
CA GLY A 21 6.27 -10.43 -13.52
C GLY A 21 6.54 -10.03 -12.04
N PRO A 22 6.58 -8.72 -11.71
CA PRO A 22 6.80 -8.26 -10.34
C PRO A 22 5.53 -8.26 -9.47
N ILE A 23 4.36 -8.55 -10.05
CA ILE A 23 3.09 -8.56 -9.34
C ILE A 23 2.88 -9.95 -8.71
N ASP A 24 2.65 -9.97 -7.40
CA ASP A 24 2.50 -11.19 -6.59
C ASP A 24 1.37 -10.98 -5.57
N ILE A 25 0.23 -11.64 -5.79
CA ILE A 25 -1.04 -11.36 -5.11
C ILE A 25 -1.56 -12.58 -4.36
N MET A 26 -1.84 -12.40 -3.07
CA MET A 26 -2.57 -13.36 -2.25
C MET A 26 -3.99 -12.87 -2.03
N ALA A 27 -4.98 -13.66 -2.43
CA ALA A 27 -6.38 -13.36 -2.21
C ALA A 27 -7.08 -14.48 -1.44
N GLU A 28 -8.05 -14.13 -0.59
CA GLU A 28 -8.98 -15.08 0.02
C GLU A 28 -10.39 -14.52 -0.01
N ALA A 29 -11.33 -15.28 -0.56
CA ALA A 29 -12.76 -14.98 -0.54
C ALA A 29 -13.49 -15.87 0.47
N PHE A 30 -14.53 -15.32 1.08
CA PHE A 30 -15.37 -15.99 2.07
C PHE A 30 -16.82 -15.87 1.64
N GLY A 31 -17.53 -16.99 1.54
CA GLY A 31 -18.90 -17.06 1.06
C GLY A 31 -19.31 -18.51 0.77
N ALA A 32 -20.37 -18.68 -0.02
CA ALA A 32 -20.72 -19.99 -0.56
C ALA A 32 -19.60 -20.50 -1.49
N GLU A 33 -19.36 -21.82 -1.50
CA GLU A 33 -18.21 -22.42 -2.20
C GLU A 33 -18.24 -22.11 -3.71
N ASP A 34 -19.41 -22.19 -4.34
CA ASP A 34 -19.61 -21.88 -5.75
C ASP A 34 -19.35 -20.40 -6.07
N GLU A 35 -19.76 -19.49 -5.19
CA GLU A 35 -19.48 -18.05 -5.30
C GLU A 35 -17.98 -17.75 -5.16
N VAL A 36 -17.29 -18.42 -4.23
CA VAL A 36 -15.83 -18.31 -4.06
C VAL A 36 -15.09 -18.82 -5.29
N GLN A 37 -15.45 -19.99 -5.82
CA GLN A 37 -14.81 -20.53 -7.03
C GLN A 37 -15.05 -19.64 -8.26
N ALA A 38 -16.25 -19.09 -8.41
CA ALA A 38 -16.55 -18.12 -9.46
C ALA A 38 -15.72 -16.84 -9.33
N ALA A 39 -15.61 -16.29 -8.11
CA ALA A 39 -14.77 -15.12 -7.82
C ALA A 39 -13.30 -15.37 -8.18
N TYR A 40 -12.77 -16.54 -7.82
CA TYR A 40 -11.39 -16.92 -8.12
C TYR A 40 -11.14 -17.05 -9.63
N HIS A 41 -12.07 -17.65 -10.36
CA HIS A 41 -12.00 -17.75 -11.81
C HIS A 41 -12.01 -16.37 -12.49
N GLN A 42 -12.90 -15.47 -12.05
CA GLN A 42 -12.97 -14.08 -12.55
C GLN A 42 -11.69 -13.29 -12.26
N GLY A 43 -11.15 -13.45 -11.05
CA GLY A 43 -9.88 -12.84 -10.64
C GLY A 43 -8.72 -13.30 -11.51
N ALA A 44 -8.57 -14.62 -11.69
CA ALA A 44 -7.52 -15.21 -12.51
C ALA A 44 -7.58 -14.73 -13.98
N GLN A 45 -8.76 -14.76 -14.60
CA GLN A 45 -8.95 -14.30 -15.98
C GLN A 45 -8.61 -12.82 -16.16
N PHE A 46 -9.06 -11.97 -15.24
CA PHE A 46 -8.75 -10.54 -15.30
C PHE A 46 -7.25 -10.28 -15.12
N PHE A 47 -6.61 -10.99 -14.19
CA PHE A 47 -5.21 -10.82 -13.84
C PHE A 47 -4.24 -11.04 -15.01
N GLU A 48 -4.59 -11.91 -15.96
CA GLU A 48 -3.83 -12.11 -17.20
C GLU A 48 -3.61 -10.80 -17.99
N THR A 49 -4.54 -9.85 -17.89
CA THR A 49 -4.52 -8.59 -18.63
C THR A 49 -3.78 -7.45 -17.93
N VAL A 50 -3.57 -7.56 -16.60
CA VAL A 50 -3.16 -6.45 -15.73
C VAL A 50 -1.80 -5.90 -16.14
N LEU A 51 -0.77 -6.75 -16.20
CA LEU A 51 0.60 -6.28 -16.45
C LEU A 51 0.74 -5.66 -17.84
N GLN A 52 0.10 -6.24 -18.87
CA GLN A 52 0.13 -5.66 -20.20
C GLN A 52 -0.55 -4.28 -20.24
N SER A 53 -1.67 -4.12 -19.54
CA SER A 53 -2.36 -2.82 -19.46
C SER A 53 -1.48 -1.73 -18.83
N LEU A 54 -0.72 -2.06 -17.77
CA LEU A 54 0.20 -1.14 -17.11
C LEU A 54 1.41 -0.80 -17.97
N VAL A 55 1.95 -1.78 -18.70
CA VAL A 55 3.11 -1.58 -19.59
C VAL A 55 2.79 -0.58 -20.72
N ILE A 56 1.55 -0.58 -21.23
CA ILE A 56 1.11 0.36 -22.27
C ILE A 56 1.21 1.81 -21.76
N ASP A 57 0.87 2.05 -20.49
CA ASP A 57 0.81 3.37 -19.89
C ASP A 57 2.08 3.76 -19.12
N LEU A 58 3.07 2.87 -19.02
CA LEU A 58 4.19 2.97 -18.07
C LEU A 58 4.99 4.27 -18.20
N ASP A 59 5.29 4.70 -19.44
CA ASP A 59 6.04 5.93 -19.68
C ASP A 59 5.32 7.18 -19.16
N PHE A 60 3.98 7.15 -19.11
CA PHE A 60 3.20 8.22 -18.50
C PHE A 60 3.15 8.06 -16.98
N LEU A 61 2.93 6.85 -16.48
CA LEU A 61 2.84 6.57 -15.04
C LEU A 61 4.12 6.91 -14.27
N ARG A 62 5.27 6.95 -14.94
CA ARG A 62 6.56 7.38 -14.35
C ARG A 62 6.75 8.90 -14.31
N LYS A 63 5.81 9.69 -14.82
CA LYS A 63 5.89 11.15 -14.78
C LYS A 63 5.24 11.69 -13.50
N PRO A 64 5.75 12.80 -12.95
CA PRO A 64 5.10 13.45 -11.82
C PRO A 64 3.67 13.85 -12.17
N VAL A 65 2.75 13.72 -11.21
CA VAL A 65 1.40 14.26 -11.39
C VAL A 65 1.46 15.78 -11.39
N ASP A 66 1.16 16.42 -12.52
CA ASP A 66 1.32 17.87 -12.71
C ASP A 66 0.01 18.58 -13.07
N GLY A 67 -1.10 18.22 -12.42
CA GLY A 67 -2.38 18.97 -12.45
C GLY A 67 -2.99 19.25 -13.83
N LYS A 68 -2.45 18.64 -14.88
CA LYS A 68 -2.84 18.83 -16.26
C LYS A 68 -3.47 17.54 -16.75
N ILE A 69 -4.71 17.69 -17.22
CA ILE A 69 -5.52 16.78 -18.04
C ILE A 69 -5.00 15.33 -18.06
N LEU A 70 -5.71 14.45 -17.37
CA LEU A 70 -5.51 13.00 -17.46
C LEU A 70 -5.56 12.56 -18.94
N PRO A 71 -4.50 11.95 -19.49
CA PRO A 71 -4.55 11.37 -20.82
C PRO A 71 -5.48 10.15 -20.83
N GLU A 72 -5.78 9.64 -22.02
CA GLU A 72 -6.49 8.37 -22.15
C GLU A 72 -5.57 7.24 -21.66
N LEU A 73 -5.88 6.70 -20.49
CA LEU A 73 -5.16 5.62 -19.83
C LEU A 73 -6.08 4.42 -19.60
N GLY A 74 -5.50 3.24 -19.38
CA GLY A 74 -6.22 2.08 -18.86
C GLY A 74 -6.83 2.33 -17.47
N LEU A 75 -7.84 1.56 -17.10
CA LEU A 75 -8.60 1.77 -15.86
C LEU A 75 -7.71 1.80 -14.60
N ILE A 76 -6.76 0.87 -14.49
CA ILE A 76 -5.83 0.78 -13.35
C ILE A 76 -4.93 2.04 -13.31
N SER A 77 -4.38 2.41 -14.46
CA SER A 77 -3.54 3.61 -14.63
C SER A 77 -4.27 4.91 -14.26
N GLN A 78 -5.57 5.03 -14.59
CA GLN A 78 -6.40 6.16 -14.16
C GLN A 78 -6.57 6.18 -12.64
N GLN A 79 -6.81 5.03 -12.01
CA GLN A 79 -6.92 4.93 -10.55
C GLN A 79 -5.61 5.32 -9.87
N MET A 80 -4.47 4.86 -10.38
CA MET A 80 -3.15 5.23 -9.90
C MET A 80 -2.94 6.74 -9.95
N TRP A 81 -3.23 7.36 -11.11
CA TRP A 81 -3.09 8.80 -11.28
C TRP A 81 -4.00 9.58 -10.33
N HIS A 82 -5.27 9.18 -10.20
CA HIS A 82 -6.21 9.85 -9.30
C HIS A 82 -5.79 9.74 -7.83
N ALA A 83 -5.31 8.58 -7.38
CA ALA A 83 -4.79 8.41 -6.03
C ALA A 83 -3.61 9.36 -5.80
N ALA A 84 -2.60 9.31 -6.67
CA ALA A 84 -1.41 10.15 -6.58
C ALA A 84 -1.73 11.65 -6.63
N TYR A 85 -2.60 12.07 -7.54
CA TYR A 85 -3.01 13.46 -7.67
C TYR A 85 -3.64 13.99 -6.38
N ARG A 86 -4.52 13.21 -5.73
CA ARG A 86 -5.27 13.66 -4.55
C ARG A 86 -4.38 13.85 -3.32
N VAL A 87 -3.33 13.05 -3.17
CA VAL A 87 -2.43 13.13 -2.01
C VAL A 87 -1.16 13.94 -2.28
N SER A 88 -0.93 14.36 -3.53
CA SER A 88 0.30 15.07 -3.91
C SER A 88 0.51 16.36 -3.12
N GLU A 89 -0.55 17.15 -2.86
CA GLU A 89 -0.45 18.49 -2.22
C GLU A 89 0.67 19.38 -2.81
N GLY A 90 0.95 19.26 -4.12
CA GLY A 90 2.04 20.00 -4.79
C GLY A 90 3.45 19.41 -4.61
N ARG A 91 3.57 18.24 -3.97
CA ARG A 91 4.81 17.47 -3.83
C ARG A 91 5.08 16.67 -5.09
N PHE A 92 6.35 16.29 -5.25
CA PHE A 92 6.72 15.29 -6.25
C PHE A 92 6.13 13.94 -5.87
N VAL A 93 5.28 13.40 -6.73
CA VAL A 93 4.80 12.02 -6.68
C VAL A 93 4.44 11.59 -8.09
N THR A 94 4.72 10.35 -8.43
CA THR A 94 4.28 9.75 -9.69
C THR A 94 3.13 8.78 -9.41
N PRO A 95 2.27 8.49 -10.40
CA PRO A 95 1.30 7.40 -10.31
C PRO A 95 1.89 6.04 -9.88
N MET A 96 3.18 5.79 -10.10
CA MET A 96 3.82 4.53 -9.70
C MET A 96 3.75 4.26 -8.19
N ALA A 97 3.63 5.30 -7.36
CA ALA A 97 3.44 5.16 -5.91
C ALA A 97 2.10 4.53 -5.50
N ALA A 98 1.19 4.28 -6.45
CA ALA A 98 -0.11 3.65 -6.21
C ALA A 98 -0.22 2.25 -6.83
N VAL A 99 0.83 1.76 -7.50
CA VAL A 99 0.72 0.63 -8.43
C VAL A 99 0.24 -0.64 -7.74
N ALA A 100 0.77 -0.93 -6.55
CA ALA A 100 0.47 -2.18 -5.86
C ALA A 100 -0.97 -2.16 -5.34
N GLY A 101 -1.37 -1.05 -4.72
CA GLY A 101 -2.72 -0.83 -4.24
C GLY A 101 -3.78 -0.77 -5.35
N ALA A 102 -3.51 -0.07 -6.46
CA ALA A 102 -4.46 0.02 -7.58
C ALA A 102 -4.66 -1.34 -8.27
N VAL A 103 -3.61 -2.14 -8.39
CA VAL A 103 -3.73 -3.52 -8.90
C VAL A 103 -4.57 -4.37 -7.94
N ALA A 104 -4.34 -4.28 -6.63
CA ALA A 104 -5.13 -4.99 -5.63
C ALA A 104 -6.61 -4.60 -5.70
N ASP A 105 -6.92 -3.30 -5.80
CA ASP A 105 -8.28 -2.78 -5.94
C ASP A 105 -8.95 -3.33 -7.22
N ALA A 106 -8.25 -3.35 -8.35
CA ALA A 106 -8.80 -3.79 -9.62
C ALA A 106 -9.07 -5.30 -9.65
N VAL A 107 -8.16 -6.12 -9.09
CA VAL A 107 -8.35 -7.57 -8.97
C VAL A 107 -9.51 -7.87 -8.02
N LEU A 108 -9.57 -7.20 -6.87
CA LEU A 108 -10.69 -7.34 -5.93
C LEU A 108 -12.02 -7.00 -6.59
N ALA A 109 -12.08 -5.89 -7.33
CA ALA A 109 -13.30 -5.48 -8.04
C ALA A 109 -13.73 -6.51 -9.08
N SER A 110 -12.80 -7.13 -9.81
CA SER A 110 -13.09 -8.22 -10.76
C SER A 110 -13.65 -9.45 -10.05
N MET A 111 -13.00 -9.87 -8.97
CA MET A 111 -13.40 -11.04 -8.16
C MET A 111 -14.77 -10.85 -7.53
N ALA A 112 -15.10 -9.66 -7.01
CA ALA A 112 -16.37 -9.38 -6.35
C ALA A 112 -17.53 -9.09 -7.33
N LYS A 113 -17.25 -8.86 -8.61
CA LYS A 113 -18.26 -8.39 -9.58
C LYS A 113 -19.37 -9.41 -9.76
N GLY A 114 -20.57 -9.03 -9.29
CA GLY A 114 -21.77 -9.86 -9.40
C GLY A 114 -21.69 -11.13 -8.56
N ARG A 115 -20.87 -11.14 -7.50
CA ARG A 115 -20.74 -12.24 -6.55
C ARG A 115 -21.42 -11.91 -5.22
N ASP A 116 -21.88 -12.94 -4.51
CA ASP A 116 -22.38 -12.84 -3.14
C ASP A 116 -21.31 -13.35 -2.15
N LEU A 117 -20.43 -12.44 -1.74
CA LEU A 117 -19.33 -12.71 -0.82
C LEU A 117 -19.59 -12.03 0.52
N GLN A 118 -19.12 -12.65 1.60
CA GLN A 118 -19.13 -12.04 2.94
C GLN A 118 -17.90 -11.17 3.16
N LYS A 119 -16.74 -11.64 2.69
CA LYS A 119 -15.45 -10.99 2.84
C LYS A 119 -14.54 -11.38 1.68
N LEU A 120 -13.73 -10.45 1.21
CA LEU A 120 -12.66 -10.70 0.25
C LEU A 120 -11.51 -9.74 0.56
N TYR A 121 -10.29 -10.25 0.55
CA TYR A 121 -9.10 -9.40 0.53
C TYR A 121 -8.18 -9.81 -0.61
N VAL A 122 -7.42 -8.84 -1.12
CA VAL A 122 -6.41 -9.01 -2.15
C VAL A 122 -5.16 -8.27 -1.69
N ASN A 123 -4.10 -9.00 -1.33
CA ASN A 123 -2.83 -8.46 -0.84
C ASN A 123 -1.75 -8.55 -1.93
N ASN A 124 -1.23 -7.41 -2.38
CA ASN A 124 -0.11 -7.29 -3.30
C ASN A 124 1.20 -6.98 -2.55
N GLY A 125 1.64 -7.94 -1.72
CA GLY A 125 2.77 -7.87 -0.80
C GLY A 125 2.55 -7.05 0.47
N GLY A 126 2.27 -5.74 0.37
CA GLY A 126 2.00 -4.86 1.53
C GLY A 126 0.72 -4.02 1.41
N ASP A 127 0.07 -4.10 0.25
CA ASP A 127 -1.06 -3.27 -0.16
C ASP A 127 -2.29 -4.18 -0.33
N ILE A 128 -3.28 -3.97 0.52
CA ILE A 128 -4.42 -4.85 0.70
C ILE A 128 -5.69 -4.10 0.33
N ALA A 129 -6.33 -4.52 -0.76
CA ALA A 129 -7.71 -4.15 -1.04
C ALA A 129 -8.65 -5.05 -0.23
N LEU A 130 -9.69 -4.45 0.35
CA LEU A 130 -10.59 -5.10 1.29
C LEU A 130 -12.06 -4.87 0.91
N TYR A 131 -12.82 -5.97 0.88
CA TYR A 131 -14.27 -5.99 0.76
C TYR A 131 -14.85 -6.69 1.99
N LEU A 132 -15.77 -6.01 2.67
CA LEU A 132 -16.51 -6.51 3.82
C LEU A 132 -17.99 -6.25 3.62
N ASN A 133 -18.80 -7.29 3.74
CA ASN A 133 -20.26 -7.19 3.73
C ASN A 133 -20.84 -7.48 5.13
N ASP A 134 -21.99 -6.91 5.43
CA ASP A 134 -22.77 -7.13 6.66
C ASP A 134 -21.91 -7.10 7.94
N ASN A 135 -21.88 -8.21 8.68
CA ASN A 135 -21.20 -8.38 9.96
C ASN A 135 -19.77 -8.93 9.83
N ALA A 136 -19.22 -8.98 8.61
CA ALA A 136 -17.87 -9.49 8.39
C ALA A 136 -16.82 -8.62 9.10
N ARG A 137 -15.79 -9.30 9.61
CA ARG A 137 -14.65 -8.69 10.29
C ARG A 137 -13.36 -9.06 9.60
N PHE A 138 -12.43 -8.11 9.57
CA PHE A 138 -11.06 -8.30 9.14
C PHE A 138 -10.13 -7.95 10.29
N VAL A 139 -9.29 -8.90 10.68
CA VAL A 139 -8.26 -8.69 11.69
C VAL A 139 -6.91 -8.73 10.98
N GLY A 140 -6.12 -7.68 11.16
CA GLY A 140 -4.79 -7.55 10.57
C GLY A 140 -3.73 -7.31 11.64
N GLY A 141 -2.50 -7.73 11.34
CA GLY A 141 -1.31 -7.41 12.11
C GLY A 141 -0.47 -6.35 11.41
N VAL A 142 0.14 -5.46 12.18
CA VAL A 142 1.19 -4.54 11.73
C VAL A 142 2.54 -5.15 12.10
N VAL A 143 3.47 -5.15 11.15
CA VAL A 143 4.84 -5.62 11.33
C VAL A 143 5.78 -4.45 11.04
N ASN A 144 6.54 -4.03 12.04
CA ASN A 144 7.47 -2.90 11.94
C ASN A 144 8.79 -3.31 11.30
N ASN A 145 9.18 -4.59 11.43
CA ASN A 145 10.42 -5.11 10.90
C ASN A 145 10.21 -6.39 10.09
N GLN A 146 10.18 -6.26 8.77
CA GLN A 146 10.03 -7.39 7.84
C GLN A 146 11.18 -8.43 7.94
N ASP A 147 12.38 -8.04 8.40
CA ASP A 147 13.54 -8.92 8.50
C ASP A 147 13.52 -9.76 9.79
N ALA A 148 12.73 -9.34 10.78
CA ALA A 148 12.47 -10.05 12.03
C ALA A 148 10.97 -9.91 12.37
N PRO A 149 10.09 -10.59 11.62
CA PRO A 149 8.67 -10.33 11.67
C PRO A 149 8.08 -10.75 13.01
N ASP A 150 7.49 -9.79 13.71
CA ASP A 150 6.62 -9.97 14.87
C ASP A 150 5.38 -9.08 14.72
N ILE A 151 4.30 -9.41 15.42
CA ILE A 151 3.08 -8.60 15.38
C ILE A 151 3.22 -7.47 16.42
N ASP A 152 3.64 -6.30 15.95
CA ASP A 152 3.79 -5.10 16.79
C ASP A 152 2.45 -4.47 17.18
N ALA A 153 1.43 -4.63 16.35
CA ALA A 153 0.07 -4.18 16.65
C ALA A 153 -0.98 -5.02 15.92
N CYS A 154 -2.19 -5.11 16.49
CA CYS A 154 -3.34 -5.71 15.83
C CYS A 154 -4.43 -4.66 15.61
N PHE A 155 -5.14 -4.75 14.49
CA PHE A 155 -6.34 -3.95 14.24
C PHE A 155 -7.50 -4.82 13.78
N GLU A 156 -8.72 -4.36 14.06
CA GLU A 156 -9.94 -4.96 13.54
C GLU A 156 -10.75 -3.93 12.74
N LEU A 157 -11.24 -4.36 11.58
CA LEU A 157 -12.10 -3.59 10.69
C LEU A 157 -13.42 -4.32 10.47
N THR A 158 -14.49 -3.53 10.35
CA THR A 158 -15.85 -3.95 10.02
C THR A 158 -16.34 -3.21 8.79
N SER A 159 -17.43 -3.68 8.18
CA SER A 159 -18.08 -2.99 7.06
C SER A 159 -18.46 -1.53 7.39
N ALA A 160 -18.85 -1.26 8.64
CA ALA A 160 -19.24 0.07 9.11
C ALA A 160 -18.07 1.07 9.14
N ASP A 161 -16.83 0.59 9.11
CA ASP A 161 -15.64 1.44 9.09
C ASP A 161 -15.39 2.05 7.71
N ASN A 162 -15.98 1.50 6.65
CA ASN A 162 -15.83 1.95 5.26
C ASN A 162 -14.35 2.03 4.79
N VAL A 163 -13.47 1.24 5.40
CA VAL A 163 -12.07 1.06 4.96
C VAL A 163 -12.06 0.01 3.86
N GLY A 164 -11.60 0.40 2.67
CA GLY A 164 -11.47 -0.49 1.52
C GLY A 164 -10.01 -0.78 1.14
N GLY A 165 -9.05 -0.14 1.82
CA GLY A 165 -7.64 -0.27 1.52
C GLY A 165 -6.75 -0.14 2.75
N ILE A 166 -5.69 -0.94 2.77
CA ILE A 166 -4.61 -0.90 3.76
C ILE A 166 -3.30 -0.91 2.98
N ALA A 167 -2.31 -0.12 3.37
CA ALA A 167 -0.99 -0.15 2.75
C ALA A 167 0.09 0.06 3.78
N THR A 168 1.27 -0.51 3.54
CA THR A 168 2.45 -0.31 4.40
C THR A 168 3.68 0.08 3.59
N SER A 169 4.32 1.18 3.97
CA SER A 169 5.56 1.68 3.35
C SER A 169 6.65 1.88 4.39
N GLY A 170 7.91 1.73 4.00
CA GLY A 170 9.06 1.87 4.90
C GLY A 170 10.38 1.82 4.12
N TRP A 171 11.45 2.34 4.70
CA TRP A 171 12.73 2.50 3.99
C TRP A 171 13.42 1.18 3.63
N ARG A 172 13.13 0.09 4.37
CA ARG A 172 13.60 -1.27 4.06
C ARG A 172 12.70 -2.00 3.06
N GLY A 173 11.54 -1.44 2.73
CA GLY A 173 10.55 -2.07 1.86
C GLY A 173 11.02 -2.21 0.41
N ARG A 174 10.12 -2.76 -0.43
CA ARG A 174 10.39 -2.94 -1.87
C ARG A 174 10.45 -1.62 -2.65
N SER A 175 9.84 -0.57 -2.10
CA SER A 175 9.78 0.78 -2.68
C SER A 175 10.87 1.66 -2.08
N LEU A 176 11.59 2.39 -2.93
CA LEU A 176 12.59 3.35 -2.47
C LEU A 176 11.88 4.52 -1.77
N SER A 177 12.40 4.96 -0.63
CA SER A 177 11.83 6.06 0.14
C SER A 177 12.92 7.07 0.53
N PRO A 178 12.62 8.38 0.49
CA PRO A 178 13.51 9.40 1.07
C PRO A 178 13.48 9.41 2.60
N GLY A 179 12.48 8.78 3.23
CA GLY A 179 12.31 8.79 4.67
C GLY A 179 13.10 7.69 5.38
N ILE A 180 12.91 7.61 6.70
CA ILE A 180 13.56 6.62 7.58
C ILE A 180 12.58 5.74 8.35
N ALA A 181 11.26 5.87 8.15
CA ALA A 181 10.29 5.02 8.84
C ALA A 181 10.53 3.53 8.56
N ASP A 182 10.59 2.71 9.61
CA ASP A 182 10.66 1.26 9.45
C ASP A 182 9.35 0.73 8.88
N ALA A 183 8.22 1.25 9.36
CA ALA A 183 6.90 1.00 8.79
C ALA A 183 5.97 2.20 8.98
N VAL A 184 5.15 2.46 7.97
CA VAL A 184 3.98 3.34 8.02
C VAL A 184 2.81 2.58 7.42
N THR A 185 1.83 2.21 8.26
CA THR A 185 0.60 1.55 7.83
C THR A 185 -0.54 2.57 7.76
N VAL A 186 -1.23 2.63 6.62
CA VAL A 186 -2.33 3.57 6.37
C VAL A 186 -3.62 2.80 6.07
N LEU A 187 -4.73 3.31 6.59
CA LEU A 187 -6.09 2.87 6.26
C LEU A 187 -6.76 3.94 5.39
N ALA A 188 -7.40 3.53 4.29
CA ALA A 188 -8.15 4.43 3.42
C ALA A 188 -9.35 3.73 2.74
N LYS A 189 -10.14 4.51 2.00
CA LYS A 189 -11.27 3.99 1.20
C LYS A 189 -10.87 3.02 0.09
N THR A 190 -9.65 3.12 -0.44
CA THR A 190 -9.15 2.23 -1.50
C THR A 190 -7.69 1.93 -1.24
N SER A 191 -7.21 0.77 -1.69
CA SER A 191 -5.81 0.38 -1.50
C SER A 191 -4.87 1.30 -2.26
N ALA A 192 -5.25 1.77 -3.45
CA ALA A 192 -4.46 2.76 -4.21
C ALA A 192 -4.22 4.06 -3.43
N LEU A 193 -5.23 4.54 -2.70
CA LEU A 193 -5.10 5.77 -1.91
C LEU A 193 -4.26 5.54 -0.66
N ALA A 194 -4.42 4.39 0.00
CA ALA A 194 -3.58 3.98 1.12
C ALA A 194 -2.10 3.87 0.70
N ASP A 195 -1.80 3.26 -0.45
CA ASP A 195 -0.45 3.01 -0.98
C ASP A 195 0.34 4.32 -1.16
N VAL A 196 -0.23 5.28 -1.89
CA VAL A 196 0.44 6.57 -2.07
C VAL A 196 0.54 7.34 -0.76
N ALA A 197 -0.51 7.33 0.06
CA ALA A 197 -0.48 8.02 1.35
C ALA A 197 0.59 7.44 2.29
N ALA A 198 0.72 6.11 2.36
CA ALA A 198 1.77 5.44 3.13
C ALA A 198 3.15 5.83 2.61
N THR A 199 3.34 5.86 1.29
CA THR A 199 4.59 6.29 0.64
C THR A 199 4.95 7.74 0.99
N ILE A 200 4.01 8.66 0.90
CA ILE A 200 4.23 10.08 1.20
C ILE A 200 4.51 10.29 2.70
N ILE A 201 3.72 9.68 3.58
CA ILE A 201 3.91 9.80 5.03
C ILE A 201 5.25 9.20 5.44
N ALA A 202 5.60 8.01 4.93
CA ALA A 202 6.89 7.37 5.19
C ALA A 202 8.05 8.23 4.73
N GLY A 203 7.93 8.87 3.55
CA GLY A 203 8.92 9.81 3.04
C GLY A 203 9.14 11.03 3.94
N ASP A 204 8.10 11.49 4.64
CA ASP A 204 8.16 12.62 5.57
C ASP A 204 8.59 12.26 6.99
N VAL A 205 8.66 10.96 7.32
CA VAL A 205 9.35 10.52 8.53
C VAL A 205 10.85 10.69 8.29
N TRP A 206 11.32 11.90 8.52
CA TRP A 206 12.69 12.31 8.18
C TRP A 206 13.21 13.38 9.14
N VAL A 207 14.53 13.34 9.37
CA VAL A 207 15.31 14.37 10.05
C VAL A 207 16.74 14.34 9.53
N GLU A 208 17.42 15.49 9.52
CA GLU A 208 18.87 15.51 9.22
C GLU A 208 19.64 14.84 10.35
N ASN A 209 20.40 13.78 10.03
CA ASN A 209 21.25 13.07 10.99
C ASN A 209 22.40 12.34 10.28
N THR A 210 23.61 12.41 10.84
CA THR A 210 24.81 11.76 10.29
C THR A 210 24.76 10.23 10.28
N ALA A 211 23.87 9.63 11.08
CA ALA A 211 23.63 8.19 11.08
C ALA A 211 22.82 7.71 9.88
N ILE A 212 22.30 8.63 9.05
CA ILE A 212 21.51 8.31 7.87
C ILE A 212 22.35 8.53 6.61
N LYS A 213 22.24 7.60 5.66
CA LYS A 213 22.87 7.73 4.34
C LYS A 213 21.80 7.65 3.27
N GLN A 214 21.89 8.59 2.34
CA GLN A 214 21.06 8.63 1.15
C GLN A 214 21.92 8.63 -0.11
N GLU A 215 21.39 8.05 -1.17
CA GLU A 215 21.96 8.12 -2.52
C GLU A 215 20.84 8.48 -3.52
N PRO A 216 21.17 9.00 -4.72
CA PRO A 216 20.17 9.20 -5.76
C PRO A 216 19.48 7.88 -6.13
N ALA A 217 18.16 7.87 -6.26
CA ALA A 217 17.41 6.64 -6.55
C ALA A 217 17.95 5.83 -7.74
N LYS A 218 18.39 6.54 -8.79
CA LYS A 218 18.96 5.93 -10.00
C LYS A 218 20.29 5.17 -9.79
N THR A 219 21.02 5.40 -8.68
CA THR A 219 22.21 4.59 -8.36
C THR A 219 21.84 3.25 -7.72
N ILE A 220 20.63 3.15 -7.19
CA ILE A 220 20.10 1.97 -6.51
C ILE A 220 19.27 1.11 -7.47
N ARG A 221 18.50 1.75 -8.36
CA ARG A 221 17.63 1.07 -9.32
C ARG A 221 17.58 1.83 -10.65
N ASP A 222 18.06 1.19 -11.72
CA ASP A 222 18.20 1.81 -13.05
C ASP A 222 16.87 2.32 -13.64
N ASP A 223 15.75 1.64 -13.35
CA ASP A 223 14.44 1.92 -13.95
C ASP A 223 13.47 2.66 -13.00
N THR A 224 14.01 3.32 -11.97
CA THR A 224 13.21 4.10 -11.01
C THR A 224 12.61 5.36 -11.65
N ASP A 225 11.37 5.67 -11.24
CA ASP A 225 10.66 6.90 -11.55
C ASP A 225 11.12 8.11 -10.71
N LEU A 226 11.93 7.88 -9.66
CA LEU A 226 12.40 8.91 -8.74
C LEU A 226 13.66 9.65 -9.23
N GLY A 227 14.38 9.10 -10.22
CA GLY A 227 15.55 9.72 -10.84
C GLY A 227 16.65 10.08 -9.84
N ASP A 228 16.96 11.38 -9.72
CA ASP A 228 18.00 11.91 -8.83
C ASP A 228 17.54 12.16 -7.39
N MET A 229 16.27 11.87 -7.06
CA MET A 229 15.75 12.06 -5.72
C MET A 229 16.56 11.23 -4.71
N PRO A 230 16.98 11.82 -3.57
CA PRO A 230 17.70 11.09 -2.54
C PRO A 230 16.78 10.04 -1.90
N VAL A 231 17.27 8.81 -1.81
CA VAL A 231 16.59 7.69 -1.16
C VAL A 231 17.49 7.11 -0.08
N THR A 232 16.88 6.69 1.02
CA THR A 232 17.59 6.13 2.18
C THR A 232 18.15 4.75 1.86
N ILE A 233 19.46 4.59 2.02
CA ILE A 233 20.16 3.30 1.84
C ILE A 233 20.63 2.70 3.15
N PHE A 234 20.71 3.52 4.20
CA PHE A 234 21.14 3.07 5.53
C PHE A 234 20.63 4.02 6.61
N VAL A 235 20.13 3.44 7.70
CA VAL A 235 19.76 4.14 8.93
C VAL A 235 20.47 3.46 10.09
N GLY A 236 21.44 4.14 10.69
CA GLY A 236 22.09 3.72 11.94
C GLY A 236 21.23 4.01 13.16
N ASN A 237 21.76 3.76 14.37
CA ASN A 237 21.05 4.05 15.60
C ASN A 237 20.81 5.55 15.77
N LEU A 238 19.55 5.93 15.96
CA LEU A 238 19.15 7.32 16.17
C LEU A 238 18.90 7.60 17.65
N ASP A 239 19.28 8.79 18.11
CA ASP A 239 18.88 9.25 19.43
C ASP A 239 17.36 9.50 19.52
N GLU A 240 16.82 9.46 20.74
CA GLU A 240 15.38 9.59 21.01
C GLU A 240 14.78 10.87 20.41
N LYS A 241 15.53 11.98 20.47
CA LYS A 241 15.08 13.27 19.94
C LYS A 241 14.92 13.21 18.42
N SER A 242 15.89 12.62 17.73
CA SER A 242 15.86 12.42 16.28
C SER A 242 14.69 11.54 15.86
N ARG A 243 14.46 10.43 16.59
CA ARG A 243 13.30 9.56 16.32
C ARG A 243 11.97 10.27 16.55
N SER A 244 11.80 10.97 17.67
CA SER A 244 10.56 11.72 17.95
C SER A 244 10.32 12.79 16.89
N ASN A 245 11.33 13.58 16.54
CA ASN A 245 11.19 14.63 15.52
C ASN A 245 10.82 14.09 14.14
N ALA A 246 11.45 12.99 13.72
CA ALA A 246 11.13 12.34 12.45
C ALA A 246 9.69 11.83 12.43
N LEU A 247 9.27 11.10 13.48
CA LEU A 247 7.90 10.61 13.60
C LEU A 247 6.86 11.76 13.67
N GLU A 248 7.18 12.86 14.33
CA GLU A 248 6.33 14.06 14.37
C GLU A 248 6.17 14.71 12.99
N ASN A 249 7.21 14.69 12.15
CA ASN A 249 7.11 15.19 10.78
C ASN A 249 6.17 14.33 9.93
N GLY A 250 6.31 13.00 9.97
CA GLY A 250 5.37 12.10 9.32
C GLY A 250 3.94 12.25 9.85
N LEU A 251 3.77 12.39 11.17
CA LEU A 251 2.46 12.55 11.80
C LEU A 251 1.75 13.85 11.38
N LYS A 252 2.49 14.95 11.14
CA LYS A 252 1.92 16.19 10.59
C LYS A 252 1.29 15.95 9.21
N THR A 253 2.00 15.23 8.34
CA THR A 253 1.48 14.87 7.01
C THR A 253 0.29 13.93 7.12
N ALA A 254 0.36 12.89 7.95
CA ALA A 254 -0.78 12.00 8.20
C ALA A 254 -2.01 12.78 8.69
N THR A 255 -1.79 13.77 9.56
CA THR A 255 -2.87 14.64 10.07
C THR A 255 -3.48 15.50 8.96
N SER A 256 -2.68 16.06 8.04
CA SER A 256 -3.18 16.82 6.88
C SER A 256 -4.07 15.97 5.98
N LEU A 257 -3.60 14.75 5.65
CA LEU A 257 -4.34 13.83 4.79
C LEU A 257 -5.64 13.35 5.45
N TYR A 258 -5.61 13.09 6.76
CA TYR A 258 -6.80 12.75 7.55
C TYR A 258 -7.82 13.90 7.58
N GLN A 259 -7.37 15.12 7.85
CA GLN A 259 -8.24 16.31 7.86
C GLN A 259 -8.86 16.60 6.48
N SER A 260 -8.16 16.23 5.41
CA SER A 260 -8.66 16.30 4.03
C SER A 260 -9.58 15.14 3.63
N GLY A 261 -9.83 14.19 4.54
CA GLY A 261 -10.68 13.01 4.31
C GLY A 261 -10.11 12.01 3.31
N LEU A 262 -8.78 11.99 3.14
CA LEU A 262 -8.09 11.10 2.20
C LEU A 262 -7.68 9.77 2.85
N ILE A 263 -7.47 9.76 4.16
CA ILE A 263 -7.16 8.55 4.94
C ILE A 263 -8.05 8.47 6.18
N ASP A 264 -8.25 7.26 6.68
CA ASP A 264 -9.04 6.98 7.89
C ASP A 264 -8.15 6.81 9.13
N GLY A 265 -6.90 6.38 8.94
CA GLY A 265 -5.92 6.24 10.01
C GLY A 265 -4.51 5.98 9.50
N ALA A 266 -3.52 6.23 10.38
CA ALA A 266 -2.10 5.98 10.11
C ALA A 266 -1.37 5.57 11.39
N TYR A 267 -0.51 4.55 11.28
CA TYR A 267 0.42 4.06 12.29
C TYR A 267 1.84 4.19 11.73
N LEU A 268 2.77 4.74 12.51
CA LEU A 268 4.15 5.04 12.10
C LEU A 268 5.11 4.48 13.15
N ALA A 269 6.15 3.76 12.71
CA ALA A 269 7.17 3.17 13.55
C ALA A 269 8.60 3.51 13.09
N LEU A 270 9.48 3.73 14.06
CA LEU A 270 10.91 4.01 13.85
C LEU A 270 11.74 3.56 15.06
N GLN A 271 12.57 2.53 14.87
CA GLN A 271 13.48 1.95 15.86
C GLN A 271 12.84 1.73 17.25
N GLY A 272 11.65 1.14 17.26
CA GLY A 272 10.88 0.82 18.47
C GLY A 272 9.98 1.96 18.97
N ASP A 273 10.14 3.20 18.49
CA ASP A 273 9.23 4.28 18.81
C ASP A 273 8.03 4.28 17.84
N VAL A 274 6.83 4.53 18.37
CA VAL A 274 5.58 4.52 17.62
C VAL A 274 4.83 5.84 17.76
N ARG A 275 4.20 6.29 16.68
CA ARG A 275 3.17 7.34 16.68
C ARG A 275 1.99 6.91 15.81
N SER A 276 0.79 7.31 16.17
CA SER A 276 -0.40 7.05 15.35
C SER A 276 -1.36 8.24 15.39
N LEU A 277 -2.19 8.36 14.37
CA LEU A 277 -3.35 9.25 14.44
C LEU A 277 -4.28 8.78 15.57
N SER A 278 -4.95 9.72 16.24
CA SER A 278 -5.91 9.38 17.31
C SER A 278 -7.06 8.51 16.80
N SER A 279 -7.41 8.63 15.51
CA SER A 279 -8.40 7.78 14.84
C SER A 279 -8.00 6.29 14.83
N MET A 280 -6.70 5.96 14.84
CA MET A 280 -6.25 4.56 14.87
C MET A 280 -6.65 3.84 16.15
N THR A 281 -6.82 4.55 17.27
CA THR A 281 -7.27 3.97 18.54
C THR A 281 -8.64 3.29 18.41
N LYS A 282 -9.45 3.67 17.41
CA LYS A 282 -10.72 3.01 17.09
C LYS A 282 -10.51 1.55 16.61
N TYR A 283 -9.44 1.31 15.88
CA TYR A 283 -9.19 0.05 15.19
C TYR A 283 -8.22 -0.86 15.95
N ILE A 284 -7.22 -0.26 16.62
CA ILE A 284 -6.20 -1.00 17.34
C ILE A 284 -6.83 -1.73 18.52
N GLN A 285 -6.74 -3.05 18.49
CA GLN A 285 -7.02 -3.88 19.66
C GLN A 285 -5.79 -3.81 20.54
N ARG A 286 -5.95 -3.35 21.79
CA ARG A 286 -4.86 -2.99 22.74
C ARG A 286 -3.60 -3.84 22.57
N GLU A 287 -2.48 -3.12 22.44
CA GLU A 287 -1.07 -3.54 22.43
C GLU A 287 -0.86 -4.97 22.94
N VAL A 288 -0.32 -5.82 22.06
CA VAL A 288 0.26 -7.09 22.48
C VAL A 288 1.43 -6.72 23.40
N ALA A 289 1.30 -7.14 24.66
CA ALA A 289 2.22 -6.83 25.74
C ALA A 289 3.62 -7.47 25.56
#